data_AF-A0A2V7KM45-F1
#
_entry.id   AF-A0A2V7KM45-F1
#
_cell.length_a   1.000
_cell.length_b   1.000
_cell.length_c   1.000
_cell.angle_alpha   90.00
_cell.angle_beta   90.00
_cell.angle_gamma   90.00
#
_symmetry.space_group_name_H-M   'P 1'
#
loop_
_entity.id
_entity.type
_entity.pdbx_description
1 polymer ?
#
loop_
_entity_poly.entity_id
_entity_poly.type
_entity_poly.pdbx_seq_one_letter_code
_entity_poly.pdbx_strand_id
1 'polypeptide(L)'
;WVSDRTTCYLASGKPVVVQHTGPSDYLPHGEGMFRFRTTADAAAALDAINSDYPRHCRAAREIAEAHFDARRILSGILDTALAPATEALRA
;
A
#
# COMPACT_ATOMS: atom_id res chain seq x y z
N TRP A 1 -7.38 4.64 -4.24
CA TRP A 1 -7.05 3.78 -5.38
C TRP A 1 -5.53 3.73 -5.53
N VAL A 2 -4.98 2.59 -5.94
CA VAL A 2 -3.54 2.39 -6.18
C VAL A 2 -3.37 1.89 -7.60
N SER A 3 -2.47 2.51 -8.34
CA SER A 3 -2.09 2.09 -9.69
C SER A 3 -0.83 1.25 -9.67
N ASP A 4 -0.54 0.55 -10.76
CA ASP A 4 0.75 -0.09 -10.99
C ASP A 4 1.92 0.88 -10.76
N ARG A 5 1.79 2.13 -11.23
CA ARG A 5 2.81 3.18 -11.01
C ARG A 5 3.00 3.48 -9.53
N THR A 6 1.91 3.58 -8.77
CA THR A 6 1.96 3.79 -7.32
C THR A 6 2.72 2.65 -6.65
N THR A 7 2.39 1.41 -7.02
CA THR A 7 3.07 0.21 -6.49
C THR A 7 4.55 0.19 -6.86
N CYS A 8 4.92 0.52 -8.11
CA CYS A 8 6.33 0.59 -8.51
C CYS A 8 7.11 1.67 -7.75
N TYR A 9 6.49 2.82 -7.47
CA TYR A 9 7.13 3.85 -6.64
C TYR A 9 7.35 3.37 -5.21
N LEU A 10 6.32 2.81 -4.58
CA LEU A 10 6.45 2.22 -3.24
C LEU A 10 7.54 1.15 -3.20
N ALA A 11 7.54 0.23 -4.18
CA ALA A 11 8.54 -0.83 -4.28
C ALA A 11 9.97 -0.31 -4.46
N SER A 12 10.13 0.88 -5.06
CA SER A 12 11.41 1.58 -5.21
C SER A 12 11.77 2.46 -4.01
N GLY A 13 11.00 2.39 -2.91
CA GLY A 13 11.18 3.21 -1.72
C GLY A 13 10.80 4.67 -1.92
N LYS A 14 9.96 5.01 -2.91
CA LYS A 14 9.50 6.39 -3.14
C LYS A 14 8.14 6.59 -2.49
N PRO A 15 8.00 7.52 -1.51
CA PRO A 15 6.72 7.81 -0.91
C PRO A 15 5.75 8.40 -1.93
N VAL A 16 4.46 8.14 -1.73
CA VAL A 16 3.40 8.50 -2.69
C VAL A 16 2.32 9.35 -2.05
N VAL A 17 1.82 10.32 -2.82
CA VAL A 17 0.66 11.15 -2.49
C VAL A 17 -0.38 10.88 -3.56
N VAL A 18 -1.49 10.22 -3.21
CA VAL A 18 -2.49 9.73 -4.17
C VAL A 18 -3.89 10.22 -3.84
N GLN A 19 -4.76 10.31 -4.84
CA GLN A 19 -6.13 10.75 -4.65
C GLN A 19 -6.88 9.82 -3.69
N HIS A 20 -7.60 10.40 -2.73
CA HIS A 20 -8.55 9.67 -1.91
C HIS A 20 -9.77 9.28 -2.76
N THR A 21 -10.04 7.98 -2.87
CA THR A 21 -11.17 7.44 -3.64
C THR A 21 -12.14 6.63 -2.77
N GLY A 22 -12.03 6.75 -1.44
CA GLY A 22 -12.79 5.97 -0.48
C GLY A 22 -11.92 5.43 0.67
N PRO A 23 -12.56 4.89 1.73
CA PRO A 23 -11.88 4.21 2.82
C PRO A 23 -11.14 2.95 2.32
N SER A 24 -10.14 2.52 3.07
CA SER A 24 -9.46 1.24 2.83
C SER A 24 -8.99 0.69 4.16
N ASP A 25 -9.36 -0.55 4.45
CA ASP A 25 -8.95 -1.25 5.67
C ASP A 25 -7.58 -1.92 5.53
N TYR A 26 -7.07 -2.01 4.29
CA TYR A 26 -5.84 -2.73 3.99
C TYR A 26 -4.64 -1.82 3.88
N LEU A 27 -4.78 -0.69 3.18
CA LEU A 27 -3.66 0.18 2.88
C LEU A 27 -3.57 1.30 3.90
N PRO A 28 -2.35 1.65 4.36
CA PRO A 28 -2.18 2.73 5.32
C PRO A 28 -2.52 4.09 4.72
N HIS A 29 -2.63 5.05 5.62
CA HIS A 29 -2.73 6.47 5.32
C HIS A 29 -1.80 7.22 6.28
N GLY A 30 -0.84 7.95 5.71
CA GLY A 30 0.32 8.46 6.42
C GLY A 30 1.56 7.64 6.08
N GLU A 31 2.72 8.12 6.55
CA GLU A 31 3.98 7.36 6.61
C GLU A 31 4.31 6.56 5.34
N GLY A 32 4.71 7.26 4.28
CA GLY A 32 5.11 6.63 3.01
C GLY A 32 3.98 6.57 1.99
N MET A 33 2.72 6.57 2.43
CA MET A 33 1.55 6.68 1.55
C MET A 33 0.50 7.64 2.11
N PHE A 34 0.34 8.79 1.46
CA PHE A 34 -0.67 9.78 1.83
C PHE A 34 -1.83 9.80 0.84
N ARG A 35 -3.02 10.14 1.34
CA ARG A 35 -4.22 10.28 0.52
C ARG A 35 -4.75 11.70 0.65
N PHE A 36 -4.94 12.38 -0.46
CA PHE A 36 -5.44 13.75 -0.46
C PHE A 36 -6.87 13.82 -0.98
N ARG A 37 -7.67 14.75 -0.43
CA ARG A 37 -8.98 15.14 -0.97
C ARG A 37 -8.92 16.53 -1.59
N THR A 38 -8.08 17.38 -1.03
CA THR A 38 -7.85 18.76 -1.47
C THR A 38 -6.40 18.97 -1.87
N THR A 39 -6.13 20.07 -2.58
CA THR A 39 -4.75 20.50 -2.87
C THR A 39 -3.96 20.86 -1.62
N ALA A 40 -4.63 21.36 -0.57
CA ALA A 40 -4.01 21.65 0.72
C ALA A 40 -3.54 20.37 1.41
N ASP A 41 -4.34 19.29 1.37
CA ASP A 41 -3.93 17.98 1.92
C ASP A 41 -2.69 17.45 1.18
N ALA A 42 -2.64 17.63 -0.14
CA ALA A 42 -1.50 17.19 -0.95
C ALA A 42 -0.23 17.97 -0.59
N ALA A 43 -0.33 19.30 -0.42
CA ALA A 43 0.79 20.12 0.02
C ALA A 43 1.29 19.71 1.41
N ALA A 44 0.38 19.54 2.38
CA ALA A 44 0.72 19.10 3.73
C ALA A 44 1.38 17.71 3.75
N ALA A 45 0.92 16.79 2.89
CA ALA A 45 1.55 15.48 2.74
C ALA A 45 2.98 15.58 2.19
N LEU A 46 3.23 16.47 1.23
CA LEU A 46 4.58 16.71 0.71
C LEU A 46 5.49 17.33 1.77
N ASP A 47 4.99 18.27 2.58
CA ASP A 47 5.75 18.86 3.69
C ASP A 47 6.13 17.81 4.74
N ALA A 48 5.18 16.94 5.12
CA ALA A 48 5.43 15.81 6.00
C ALA A 48 6.51 14.88 5.43
N ILE A 49 6.39 14.51 4.15
CA ILE A 49 7.39 13.69 3.44
C ILE A 49 8.77 14.34 3.49
N ASN A 50 8.86 15.65 3.22
CA ASN A 50 10.13 16.36 3.18
C ASN A 50 10.77 16.52 4.57
N SER A 51 9.97 16.60 5.63
CA SER A 51 10.47 16.73 7.01
C SER A 51 11.27 15.51 7.49
N ASP A 52 10.96 14.32 6.97
CA ASP A 52 11.72 13.08 7.24
C ASP A 52 11.63 12.12 6.04
N TYR A 53 12.24 12.56 4.94
CA TYR A 53 12.23 11.81 3.69
C TYR A 53 12.78 10.38 3.83
N PRO A 54 13.92 10.14 4.51
CA PRO A 54 14.44 8.78 4.67
C PRO A 54 13.48 7.82 5.36
N ARG A 55 12.74 8.30 6.38
CA ARG A 55 11.72 7.50 7.06
C ARG A 55 10.56 7.16 6.14
N HIS A 56 10.07 8.14 5.39
CA HIS A 56 8.99 7.94 4.42
C HIS A 56 9.39 7.00 3.27
N CYS A 57 10.66 7.02 2.85
CA CYS A 57 11.18 6.08 1.87
C CYS A 57 11.21 4.63 2.37
N ARG A 58 11.66 4.41 3.62
CA ARG A 58 11.62 3.09 4.25
C ARG A 58 10.20 2.57 4.38
N ALA A 59 9.30 3.41 4.91
CA ALA A 59 7.90 3.04 5.05
C ALA A 59 7.23 2.73 3.69
N ALA A 60 7.56 3.49 2.63
CA ALA A 60 7.08 3.20 1.28
C ALA A 60 7.50 1.80 0.80
N ARG A 61 8.74 1.39 1.05
CA ARG A 61 9.23 0.05 0.72
C ARG A 61 8.54 -1.03 1.56
N GLU A 62 8.39 -0.80 2.85
CA GLU A 62 7.70 -1.71 3.78
C GLU A 62 6.23 -1.95 3.36
N ILE A 63 5.53 -0.90 2.91
CA ILE A 63 4.16 -1.01 2.37
C ILE A 63 4.14 -1.92 1.14
N ALA A 64 5.08 -1.75 0.22
CA ALA A 64 5.17 -2.61 -0.97
C ALA A 64 5.38 -4.08 -0.60
N GLU A 65 6.28 -4.35 0.34
CA GLU A 65 6.57 -5.71 0.80
C GLU A 65 5.40 -6.34 1.57
N ALA A 66 4.72 -5.57 2.42
CA ALA A 66 3.62 -6.08 3.24
C ALA A 66 2.36 -6.41 2.44
N HIS A 67 2.04 -5.59 1.42
CA HIS A 67 0.76 -5.65 0.72
C HIS A 67 0.85 -6.11 -0.73
N PHE A 68 2.02 -6.00 -1.37
CA PHE A 68 2.17 -6.24 -2.81
C PHE A 68 3.32 -7.20 -3.16
N ASP A 69 3.96 -7.87 -2.18
CA ASP A 69 4.96 -8.90 -2.48
C ASP A 69 4.30 -10.12 -3.15
N ALA A 70 4.73 -10.39 -4.38
CA ALA A 70 4.14 -11.43 -5.22
C ALA A 70 4.29 -12.83 -4.61
N ARG A 71 5.39 -13.13 -3.90
CA ARG A 71 5.56 -14.45 -3.29
C ARG A 71 4.52 -14.64 -2.19
N ARG A 72 4.35 -13.65 -1.32
CA ARG A 72 3.36 -13.70 -0.23
C ARG A 72 1.92 -13.80 -0.77
N ILE A 73 1.55 -12.95 -1.73
CA ILE A 73 0.18 -12.90 -2.24
C ILE A 73 -0.14 -14.13 -3.10
N LEU A 74 0.75 -14.52 -4.03
CA LEU A 74 0.50 -15.68 -4.88
C LEU A 74 0.47 -16.98 -4.08
N SER A 75 1.32 -17.14 -3.05
CA SER A 75 1.23 -18.29 -2.15
C SER A 75 -0.15 -18.38 -1.50
N GLY A 76 -0.67 -17.30 -0.92
CA GLY A 76 -2.00 -17.31 -0.30
C GLY A 76 -3.14 -17.60 -1.28
N ILE A 77 -3.05 -17.08 -2.52
CA ILE A 77 -4.01 -17.39 -3.59
C ILE A 77 -3.96 -18.89 -3.93
N LEU A 78 -2.77 -19.44 -4.14
CA LEU A 78 -2.60 -20.84 -4.50
C LEU A 78 -3.04 -21.77 -3.37
N ASP A 79 -2.69 -21.46 -2.12
CA ASP A 79 -3.11 -22.21 -0.94
C ASP A 79 -4.64 -22.26 -0.83
N THR A 80 -5.30 -21.12 -1.04
CA THR A 80 -6.77 -21.03 -1.03
C THR A 80 -7.40 -21.80 -2.20
N ALA A 81 -6.84 -21.66 -3.41
CA ALA A 81 -7.40 -22.28 -4.62
C ALA A 81 -7.21 -23.80 -4.66
N LEU A 82 -6.14 -24.30 -4.04
CA LEU A 82 -5.80 -25.72 -4.01
C LEU A 82 -6.24 -26.41 -2.70
N ALA A 83 -6.83 -25.67 -1.76
CA ALA A 83 -7.36 -26.23 -0.52
C ALA A 83 -8.44 -27.30 -0.82
N PRO A 84 -8.38 -28.48 -0.18
CA PRO A 84 -9.39 -29.51 -0.38
C PRO A 84 -10.78 -29.00 0.05
N ALA A 85 -11.80 -29.34 -0.73
CA ALA A 85 -13.18 -28.84 -0.62
C ALA A 85 -13.87 -29.07 0.75
N THR A 86 -13.23 -29.77 1.69
CA THR A 86 -13.76 -30.08 3.02
C THR A 86 -13.66 -28.91 4.01
N GLU A 87 -12.81 -27.90 3.76
CA GLU A 87 -12.71 -26.70 4.60
C GLU A 87 -13.56 -25.51 4.10
N ALA A 88 -14.04 -25.54 2.86
CA ALA A 88 -14.79 -24.43 2.24
C ALA A 88 -16.22 -24.24 2.78
N LEU A 89 -16.69 -25.09 3.70
CA LEU A 89 -18.06 -25.07 4.26
C LEU A 89 -18.11 -24.62 5.74
N ARG A 90 -17.00 -24.15 6.33
CA ARG A 90 -16.94 -23.78 7.76
C ARG A 90 -16.51 -22.34 8.06
N ALA A 91 -16.36 -21.48 7.06
CA ALA A 91 -16.16 -20.03 7.23
C ALA A 91 -17.34 -19.27 6.59
#